data_AF-A0A524NBH2-F1
#
_entry.id   AF-A0A524NBH2-F1
#
_cell.length_a   1.000
_cell.length_b   1.000
_cell.length_c   1.000
_cell.angle_alpha   90.00
_cell.angle_beta   90.00
_cell.angle_gamma   90.00
#
_symmetry.space_group_name_H-M   'P 1'
#
loop_
_entity.id
_entity.type
_entity.pdbx_description
1 polymer ?
#
loop_
_entity_poly.entity_id
_entity_poly.type
_entity_poly.pdbx_seq_one_letter_code
_entity_poly.pdbx_strand_id
1 'polypeptide(L)'
;MKKRTLTKRAPLRSKARSSPADRQALRGVELMFFAYRDFTSDPDELLRAHGFGRAHHRVLHFVGRDPGMTVTALLGVLQITKQSINRVLQQLVTEGFVRQEAGTTDRRQRCLSLTTEGERLW
;
A
#
# COMPACT_ATOMS: atom_id res chain seq x y z
N MET A 1 -34.93 3.06 55.56
CA MET A 1 -33.85 2.05 55.67
C MET A 1 -34.34 0.74 55.04
N LYS A 2 -33.57 0.17 54.08
CA LYS A 2 -33.81 -1.09 53.33
C LYS A 2 -35.01 -1.04 52.34
N LYS A 3 -34.97 -1.52 51.09
CA LYS A 3 -34.20 -2.62 50.48
C LYS A 3 -33.85 -2.31 49.01
N ARG A 4 -32.67 -2.78 48.62
CA ARG A 4 -32.09 -2.83 47.26
C ARG A 4 -33.07 -3.46 46.26
N THR A 5 -33.38 -2.74 45.19
CA THR A 5 -33.95 -3.31 43.96
C THR A 5 -32.81 -3.94 43.15
N LEU A 6 -32.85 -5.27 43.05
CA LEU A 6 -32.02 -6.05 42.14
C LEU A 6 -32.46 -5.75 40.70
N THR A 7 -31.72 -4.91 40.01
CA THR A 7 -31.83 -4.76 38.56
C THR A 7 -31.31 -6.04 37.89
N LYS A 8 -32.23 -6.86 37.40
CA LYS A 8 -31.97 -8.03 36.55
C LYS A 8 -31.13 -7.58 35.36
N ARG A 9 -29.83 -7.94 35.31
CA ARG A 9 -29.01 -7.76 34.11
C ARG A 9 -29.58 -8.64 32.99
N ALA A 10 -29.95 -8.01 31.88
CA ALA A 10 -30.32 -8.70 30.64
C ALA A 10 -29.19 -9.64 30.19
N PRO A 11 -29.50 -10.79 29.58
CA PRO A 11 -28.47 -11.75 29.21
C PRO A 11 -27.56 -11.14 28.13
N LEU A 12 -26.26 -11.35 28.30
CA LEU A 12 -25.22 -11.09 27.31
C LEU A 12 -25.68 -11.72 25.98
N ARG A 13 -25.78 -10.89 24.92
CA ARG A 13 -26.09 -11.32 23.55
C ARG A 13 -25.34 -12.61 23.24
N SER A 14 -26.07 -13.69 23.05
CA SER A 14 -25.54 -14.93 22.49
C SER A 14 -24.83 -14.61 21.19
N LYS A 15 -23.60 -15.09 21.00
CA LYS A 15 -22.91 -15.11 19.69
C LYS A 15 -23.85 -15.79 18.70
N ALA A 16 -24.62 -14.99 17.96
CA ALA A 16 -25.47 -15.48 16.90
C ALA A 16 -24.53 -16.13 15.86
N ARG A 17 -24.83 -17.38 15.49
CA ARG A 17 -24.17 -18.05 14.36
C ARG A 17 -24.23 -17.08 13.17
N SER A 18 -23.06 -16.76 12.61
CA SER A 18 -22.94 -15.88 11.45
C SER A 18 -23.90 -16.33 10.35
N SER A 19 -24.67 -15.41 9.77
CA SER A 19 -25.63 -15.71 8.71
C SER A 19 -24.91 -16.28 7.48
N PRO A 20 -25.63 -16.95 6.55
CA PRO A 20 -25.03 -17.37 5.27
C PRO A 20 -24.36 -16.22 4.51
N ALA A 21 -24.93 -15.01 4.57
CA ALA A 21 -24.34 -13.81 3.98
C ALA A 21 -23.04 -13.40 4.68
N ASP A 22 -22.97 -13.46 6.01
CA ASP A 22 -21.73 -13.19 6.77
C ASP A 22 -20.64 -14.20 6.41
N ARG A 23 -21.00 -15.48 6.23
CA ARG A 23 -20.04 -16.52 5.79
C ARG A 23 -19.52 -16.27 4.37
N GLN A 24 -20.37 -15.78 3.47
CA GLN A 24 -19.95 -15.45 2.10
C GLN A 24 -19.04 -14.21 2.09
N ALA A 25 -19.34 -13.20 2.89
CA ALA A 25 -18.48 -12.02 3.05
C ALA A 25 -17.11 -12.39 3.60
N LEU A 26 -17.05 -13.24 4.65
CA LEU A 26 -15.80 -13.75 5.21
C LEU A 26 -14.98 -14.51 4.16
N ARG A 27 -15.63 -15.37 3.37
CA ARG A 27 -14.94 -16.09 2.28
C ARG A 27 -14.39 -15.13 1.22
N GLY A 28 -15.11 -14.04 0.91
CA GLY A 28 -14.60 -12.99 0.02
C GLY A 28 -13.35 -12.30 0.58
N VAL A 29 -13.34 -11.99 1.88
CA VAL A 29 -12.16 -11.41 2.56
C VAL A 29 -10.99 -12.38 2.55
N GLU A 30 -11.21 -13.67 2.80
CA GLU A 30 -10.19 -14.71 2.75
C GLU A 30 -9.60 -14.87 1.34
N LEU A 31 -10.44 -14.89 0.31
CA LEU A 31 -9.97 -14.95 -1.08
C LEU A 31 -9.16 -13.71 -1.46
N MET A 32 -9.59 -12.52 -1.03
CA MET A 32 -8.81 -11.30 -1.23
C MET A 32 -7.47 -11.37 -0.50
N PHE A 33 -7.44 -11.93 0.71
CA PHE A 33 -6.21 -12.12 1.48
C PHE A 33 -5.24 -13.07 0.75
N PHE A 34 -5.69 -14.24 0.30
CA PHE A 34 -4.84 -15.18 -0.43
C PHE A 34 -4.37 -14.61 -1.75
N ALA A 35 -5.27 -13.98 -2.52
CA ALA A 35 -4.92 -13.33 -3.77
C ALA A 35 -3.88 -12.23 -3.55
N TYR A 36 -4.06 -11.36 -2.55
CA TYR A 36 -3.10 -10.30 -2.23
C TYR A 36 -1.75 -10.87 -1.77
N ARG A 37 -1.74 -11.90 -0.92
CA ARG A 37 -0.50 -12.57 -0.48
C ARG A 37 0.27 -13.15 -1.67
N ASP A 38 -0.41 -13.93 -2.51
CA ASP A 38 0.23 -14.64 -3.61
C ASP A 38 0.68 -13.66 -4.69
N PHE A 39 -0.16 -12.68 -5.05
CA PHE A 39 0.17 -11.61 -5.99
C PHE A 39 1.41 -10.82 -5.57
N THR A 40 1.62 -10.66 -4.27
CA THR A 40 2.73 -9.87 -3.77
C THR A 40 3.98 -10.73 -3.53
N SER A 41 3.87 -12.03 -3.22
CA SER A 41 5.00 -12.87 -2.80
C SER A 41 6.24 -12.84 -3.71
N ASP A 42 6.12 -13.16 -5.00
CA ASP A 42 7.26 -13.22 -5.93
C ASP A 42 8.00 -11.86 -6.09
N PRO A 43 7.30 -10.71 -6.31
CA PRO A 43 7.96 -9.40 -6.34
C PRO A 43 8.76 -9.06 -5.08
N ASP A 44 8.32 -9.49 -3.89
CA ASP A 44 9.07 -9.20 -2.65
C ASP A 44 10.40 -9.95 -2.59
N GLU A 45 10.43 -11.18 -3.10
CA GLU A 45 11.65 -11.97 -3.09
C GLU A 45 12.71 -11.36 -4.01
N LEU A 46 12.30 -10.92 -5.20
CA LEU A 46 13.17 -10.20 -6.13
C LEU A 46 13.70 -8.89 -5.53
N LEU A 47 12.81 -8.09 -4.93
CA LEU A 47 13.18 -6.79 -4.36
C LEU A 47 14.05 -6.89 -3.11
N ARG A 48 13.92 -7.98 -2.34
CA ARG A 48 14.77 -8.24 -1.18
C ARG A 48 16.26 -8.33 -1.54
N ALA A 49 16.60 -8.82 -2.74
CA ALA A 49 17.98 -8.86 -3.21
C ALA A 49 18.61 -7.45 -3.29
N HIS A 50 17.78 -6.42 -3.46
CA HIS A 50 18.17 -5.01 -3.51
C HIS A 50 17.94 -4.27 -2.18
N GLY A 51 17.55 -4.97 -1.11
CA GLY A 51 17.16 -4.33 0.16
C GLY A 51 15.88 -3.47 0.04
N PHE A 52 15.08 -3.71 -0.99
CA PHE A 52 13.84 -3.00 -1.24
C PHE A 52 12.64 -3.72 -0.62
N GLY A 53 11.63 -2.93 -0.26
CA GLY A 53 10.37 -3.44 0.25
C GLY A 53 9.18 -3.01 -0.60
N ARG A 54 7.98 -3.32 -0.11
CA ARG A 54 6.71 -3.00 -0.79
C ARG A 54 6.52 -1.54 -1.19
N ALA A 55 7.05 -0.63 -0.39
CA ALA A 55 6.96 0.79 -0.72
C ALA A 55 7.72 1.09 -2.02
N HIS A 56 8.93 0.55 -2.18
CA HIS A 56 9.72 0.65 -3.41
C HIS A 56 9.00 0.02 -4.59
N HIS A 57 8.46 -1.19 -4.43
CA HIS A 57 7.68 -1.87 -5.48
C HIS A 57 6.55 -0.99 -6.02
N ARG A 58 5.74 -0.41 -5.11
CA ARG A 58 4.62 0.43 -5.51
C ARG A 58 5.09 1.69 -6.25
N VAL A 59 6.22 2.27 -5.84
CA VAL A 59 6.80 3.41 -6.56
C VAL A 59 7.22 2.99 -7.96
N LEU A 60 7.98 1.90 -8.10
CA LEU A 60 8.39 1.38 -9.41
C LEU A 60 7.18 1.09 -10.29
N HIS A 61 6.15 0.44 -9.74
CA HIS A 61 4.90 0.15 -10.45
C HIS A 61 4.22 1.39 -11.03
N PHE A 62 3.98 2.42 -10.21
CA PHE A 62 3.26 3.61 -10.67
C PHE A 62 4.12 4.49 -11.58
N VAL A 63 5.41 4.62 -11.31
CA VAL A 63 6.33 5.39 -12.16
C VAL A 63 6.55 4.71 -13.52
N GLY A 64 6.64 3.38 -13.55
CA GLY A 64 6.75 2.63 -14.81
C GLY A 64 5.46 2.67 -15.63
N ARG A 65 4.30 2.64 -14.96
CA ARG A 65 2.99 2.74 -15.62
C ARG A 65 2.69 4.14 -16.17
N ASP A 66 3.24 5.19 -15.54
CA ASP A 66 3.05 6.59 -15.95
C ASP A 66 4.38 7.37 -15.92
N PRO A 67 5.28 7.15 -16.90
CA PRO A 67 6.55 7.85 -16.97
C PRO A 67 6.36 9.36 -17.11
N GLY A 68 7.05 10.13 -16.28
CA GLY A 68 6.91 11.58 -16.21
C GLY A 68 5.94 12.05 -15.12
N MET A 69 5.27 11.14 -14.39
CA MET A 69 4.39 11.51 -13.29
C MET A 69 5.12 12.35 -12.23
N THR A 70 4.40 13.27 -11.60
CA THR A 70 4.98 14.11 -10.55
C THR A 70 5.00 13.39 -9.20
N VAL A 71 5.93 13.79 -8.31
CA VAL A 71 5.92 13.34 -6.91
C VAL A 71 4.56 13.60 -6.23
N THR A 72 3.90 14.71 -6.55
CA THR A 72 2.56 15.03 -6.03
C THR A 72 1.50 14.06 -6.52
N ALA A 73 1.52 13.69 -7.81
CA ALA A 73 0.61 12.69 -8.36
C ALA A 73 0.83 11.32 -7.71
N LEU A 74 2.10 10.93 -7.51
CA LEU A 74 2.45 9.67 -6.85
C LEU A 74 1.94 9.63 -5.40
N LEU A 75 2.08 10.73 -4.65
CA LEU A 75 1.48 10.87 -3.31
C LEU A 75 -0.05 10.73 -3.35
N GLY A 76 -0.69 11.34 -4.37
CA GLY A 76 -2.13 11.26 -4.57
C GLY A 76 -2.62 9.84 -4.87
N VAL A 77 -1.87 9.04 -5.62
CA VAL A 77 -2.27 7.65 -5.90
C VAL A 77 -1.97 6.73 -4.71
N LEU A 78 -0.82 6.90 -4.06
CA LEU A 78 -0.41 6.04 -2.94
C LEU A 78 -1.13 6.36 -1.63
N GLN A 79 -1.71 7.55 -1.49
CA GLN A 79 -2.39 8.01 -0.26
C GLN A 79 -1.49 7.85 0.99
N ILE A 80 -0.21 8.22 0.87
CA ILE A 80 0.79 8.15 1.95
C ILE A 80 1.40 9.53 2.25
N THR A 81 2.24 9.59 3.29
CA THR A 81 2.89 10.85 3.70
C THR A 81 4.10 11.19 2.84
N LYS A 82 4.40 12.50 2.74
CA LYS A 82 5.61 13.04 2.09
C LYS A 82 6.90 12.45 2.68
N GLN A 83 6.96 12.28 4.00
CA GLN A 83 8.14 11.73 4.65
C GLN A 83 8.40 10.26 4.26
N SER A 84 7.33 9.46 4.18
CA SER A 84 7.44 8.06 3.78
C SER A 84 7.92 7.94 2.33
N ILE A 85 7.32 8.69 1.40
CA ILE A 85 7.72 8.60 -0.01
C ILE A 85 9.12 9.14 -0.26
N ASN A 86 9.54 10.20 0.43
CA ASN A 86 10.85 10.81 0.22
C ASN A 86 11.99 9.85 0.57
N ARG A 87 11.86 9.05 1.64
CA ARG A 87 12.87 8.03 1.98
C ARG A 87 12.99 6.97 0.88
N VAL A 88 11.86 6.52 0.35
CA VAL A 88 11.80 5.49 -0.71
C VAL A 88 12.38 6.03 -2.01
N LEU A 89 11.93 7.22 -2.45
CA LEU A 89 12.43 7.86 -3.66
C LEU A 89 13.92 8.17 -3.56
N GLN A 90 14.40 8.67 -2.41
CA GLN A 90 15.82 8.96 -2.23
C GLN A 90 16.67 7.70 -2.46
N GLN A 91 16.25 6.56 -1.92
CA GLN A 91 16.96 5.30 -2.11
C GLN A 91 16.91 4.86 -3.59
N LEU A 92 15.73 4.84 -4.22
CA LEU A 92 15.58 4.47 -5.62
C LEU A 92 16.36 5.37 -6.59
N VAL A 93 16.47 6.67 -6.30
CA VAL A 93 17.26 7.60 -7.10
C VAL A 93 18.75 7.39 -6.86
N THR A 94 19.17 7.23 -5.60
CA THR A 94 20.58 7.02 -5.23
C THR A 94 21.12 5.73 -5.83
N GLU A 95 20.32 4.66 -5.81
CA GLU A 95 20.69 3.36 -6.36
C GLU A 95 20.43 3.25 -7.89
N GLY A 96 19.93 4.33 -8.52
CA GLY A 96 19.86 4.43 -9.97
C GLY A 96 18.68 3.71 -10.63
N PHE A 97 17.62 3.38 -9.90
CA PHE A 97 16.39 2.76 -10.44
C PHE A 97 15.35 3.78 -10.92
N VAL A 98 15.33 4.97 -10.31
CA VAL A 98 14.42 6.06 -10.67
C VAL A 98 15.22 7.31 -11.00
N ARG A 99 14.86 7.98 -12.08
CA ARG A 99 15.34 9.32 -12.39
C ARG A 99 14.33 10.35 -11.94
N GLN A 100 14.84 11.46 -11.40
CA GLN A 100 14.04 12.61 -11.01
C GLN A 100 14.51 13.85 -11.75
N GLU A 101 13.62 14.48 -12.50
CA GLU A 101 13.91 15.66 -13.32
C GLU A 101 12.96 16.82 -12.99
N ALA A 102 13.36 18.05 -13.29
CA ALA A 102 12.46 19.20 -13.15
C ALA A 102 11.36 19.14 -14.22
N GLY A 103 10.13 19.49 -13.85
CA GLY A 103 9.03 19.57 -14.80
C GLY A 103 9.31 20.55 -15.94
N THR A 104 8.82 20.24 -17.13
CA THR A 104 9.00 21.05 -18.36
C THR A 104 8.18 22.35 -18.31
N THR A 105 6.94 22.29 -17.81
CA THR A 105 6.04 23.45 -17.68
C THR A 105 6.25 24.20 -16.36
N ASP A 106 6.43 23.46 -15.25
CA ASP A 106 6.71 24.02 -13.92
C ASP A 106 7.96 23.35 -13.33
N ARG A 107 9.06 24.10 -13.26
CA ARG A 107 10.35 23.62 -12.76
C ARG A 107 10.36 23.31 -11.26
N ARG A 108 9.33 23.75 -10.52
CA ARG A 108 9.14 23.39 -9.09
C ARG A 108 8.66 21.96 -8.94
N GLN A 109 8.04 21.40 -9.98
CA GLN A 109 7.63 20.01 -10.00
C GLN A 109 8.84 19.11 -10.21
N ARG A 110 8.74 17.90 -9.65
CA ARG A 110 9.69 16.82 -9.85
C ARG A 110 8.97 15.68 -10.54
N CYS A 111 9.33 15.45 -11.80
CA CYS A 111 8.85 14.35 -12.62
C CYS A 111 9.73 13.13 -12.39
N LEU A 112 9.11 11.96 -12.42
CA LEU A 112 9.76 10.68 -12.14
C LEU A 112 9.69 9.79 -13.38
N SER A 113 10.76 9.08 -13.66
CA SER A 113 10.81 8.03 -14.68
C SER A 113 11.68 6.87 -14.21
N LEU A 114 11.41 5.66 -14.70
CA LEU A 114 12.31 4.54 -14.45
C LEU A 114 13.58 4.72 -15.28
N THR A 115 14.70 4.23 -14.75
CA THR A 115 15.88 3.97 -15.57
C THR A 115 15.78 2.59 -16.20
N THR A 116 16.71 2.24 -17.09
CA THR A 116 16.83 0.89 -17.63
C THR A 116 17.05 -0.17 -16.53
N GLU A 117 17.62 0.20 -15.37
CA GLU A 117 17.68 -0.69 -14.20
C GLU A 117 16.32 -0.81 -13.52
N GLY A 118 15.61 0.31 -13.35
CA GLY A 118 14.26 0.36 -12.80
C GLY A 118 13.25 -0.49 -13.56
N GLU A 119 13.31 -0.44 -14.90
CA GLU A 119 12.44 -1.22 -15.78
C GLU A 119 12.63 -2.74 -15.64
N ARG A 120 13.81 -3.21 -15.20
CA ARG A 120 14.04 -4.64 -14.98
C ARG A 120 13.41 -5.17 -13.69
N LEU A 121 13.02 -4.27 -12.79
CA LEU A 121 12.34 -4.60 -11.53
C LEU A 121 10.85 -4.24 -11.55
N TRP A 122 10.35 -3.72 -12.68
CA TRP A 122 8.97 -3.32 -12.91
C TRP A 122 8.17 -4.42 -13.60
#